data_AF-A0A5K1D2D2-F1
#
_entry.id   AF-A0A5K1D2D2-F1
#
_cell.length_a   1.000
_cell.length_b   1.000
_cell.length_c   1.000
_cell.angle_alpha   90.00
_cell.angle_beta   90.00
_cell.angle_gamma   90.00
#
_symmetry.space_group_name_H-M   'P 1'
#
loop_
_entity.id
_entity.type
_entity.pdbx_description
1 polymer ?
#
loop_
_entity_poly.entity_id
_entity_poly.type
_entity_poly.pdbx_seq_one_letter_code
_entity_poly.pdbx_strand_id
1 'polypeptide(L)'
;NGVQQRKDSWQDGMPGTNCPILPGTNFTYHFQVKDQIGSYYYFPSVGLQKASGAFGGLRINSRMYIPVPFDPPADDFTVLVGDWYTKSHK
;
A
#
# COMPACT_ATOMS: atom_id res chain seq x y z
N ASN A 1 3.36 0.63 0.32
CA ASN A 1 4.74 0.14 0.11
C ASN A 1 5.14 0.40 -1.33
N GLY A 2 6.32 0.99 -1.55
CA GLY A 2 6.83 1.32 -2.89
C GLY A 2 6.37 2.67 -3.45
N VAL A 3 5.31 3.29 -2.91
CA VAL A 3 4.93 4.67 -3.22
C VAL A 3 5.96 5.63 -2.63
N GLN A 4 6.46 6.56 -3.44
CA GLN A 4 7.42 7.58 -3.05
C GLN A 4 6.68 8.73 -2.37
N GLN A 5 6.84 8.83 -1.06
CA GLN A 5 6.25 9.91 -0.24
C GLN A 5 7.06 11.22 -0.37
N ARG A 6 7.15 11.75 -1.60
CA ARG A 6 7.97 12.94 -1.92
C ARG A 6 7.46 14.17 -1.18
N LYS A 7 8.28 14.68 -0.25
CA LYS A 7 7.96 15.82 0.63
C LYS A 7 6.81 15.56 1.62
N ASP A 8 6.38 14.30 1.75
CA ASP A 8 5.25 13.87 2.57
C ASP A 8 5.66 12.67 3.47
N SER A 9 6.87 12.69 4.03
CA SER A 9 7.45 11.52 4.74
C SER A 9 6.61 11.03 5.92
N TRP A 10 5.83 11.89 6.57
CA TRP A 10 4.90 11.53 7.65
C TRP A 10 3.63 10.79 7.15
N GLN A 11 3.55 10.49 5.86
CA GLN A 11 2.50 9.67 5.24
C GLN A 11 2.98 8.24 4.94
N ASP A 12 4.24 7.91 5.23
CA ASP A 12 4.80 6.59 4.95
C ASP A 12 4.22 5.51 5.87
N GLY A 13 3.88 5.87 7.11
CA GLY A 13 3.24 4.97 8.07
C GLY A 13 4.23 4.01 8.74
N MET A 14 5.53 4.11 8.51
CA MET A 14 6.56 3.29 9.16
C MET A 14 6.89 3.77 10.58
N PRO A 15 7.32 2.86 11.48
CA PRO A 15 7.88 3.26 12.77
C PRO A 15 8.99 4.30 12.58
N GLY A 16 8.92 5.40 13.32
CA GLY A 16 9.84 6.54 13.20
C GLY A 16 9.32 7.69 12.33
N THR A 17 8.44 7.42 11.35
CA THR A 17 7.70 8.47 10.63
C THR A 17 6.36 8.77 11.28
N ASN A 18 5.70 7.75 11.84
CA ASN A 18 4.41 7.84 12.50
C ASN A 18 4.42 7.04 13.81
N CYS A 19 3.69 7.54 14.81
CA CYS A 19 3.28 6.72 15.94
C CYS A 19 2.09 5.81 15.51
N PRO A 20 1.91 4.64 16.14
CA PRO A 20 0.76 3.78 15.86
C PRO A 20 -0.57 4.50 16.10
N ILE A 21 -1.54 4.25 15.23
CA ILE A 21 -2.93 4.69 15.42
C ILE A 21 -3.53 3.87 16.56
N LEU A 22 -3.95 4.55 17.62
CA LEU A 22 -4.47 3.90 18.83
C LEU A 22 -5.89 3.33 18.60
N PRO A 23 -6.31 2.32 19.38
CA PRO A 23 -7.68 1.84 19.34
C PRO A 23 -8.69 2.97 19.58
N GLY A 24 -9.70 3.06 18.72
CA GLY A 24 -10.75 4.09 18.81
C GLY A 24 -10.37 5.45 18.20
N THR A 25 -9.17 5.60 17.64
CA THR A 25 -8.78 6.83 16.93
C THR A 25 -8.66 6.59 15.43
N ASN A 26 -8.53 7.68 14.66
CA ASN A 26 -8.35 7.64 13.22
C ASN A 26 -7.17 8.51 12.79
N PHE A 27 -6.66 8.22 11.59
CA PHE A 27 -5.66 9.03 10.92
C PHE A 27 -5.90 8.93 9.42
N THR A 28 -5.86 10.07 8.74
CA THR A 28 -6.07 10.13 7.29
C THR A 28 -4.72 10.24 6.59
N TYR A 29 -4.36 9.21 5.84
CA TYR A 29 -3.23 9.29 4.94
C TYR A 29 -3.57 10.17 3.73
N HIS A 30 -2.79 11.22 3.50
CA HIS A 30 -3.03 12.17 2.41
C HIS A 30 -1.71 12.44 1.67
N PHE A 31 -1.57 11.84 0.49
CA PHE A 31 -0.36 11.91 -0.32
C PHE A 31 -0.70 11.82 -1.82
N GLN A 32 0.28 12.16 -2.67
CA GLN A 32 0.13 12.12 -4.13
C GLN A 32 1.02 11.06 -4.77
N VAL A 33 0.49 10.36 -5.77
CA VAL A 33 1.16 9.26 -6.50
C VAL A 33 1.71 9.69 -7.87
N LYS A 34 2.22 10.91 -7.99
CA LYS A 34 2.43 11.63 -9.27
C LYS A 34 3.15 10.85 -10.36
N ASP A 35 4.35 10.35 -10.07
CA ASP A 35 5.30 9.85 -11.08
C ASP A 35 5.43 8.33 -11.05
N GLN A 36 4.40 7.64 -10.55
CA GLN A 36 4.41 6.20 -10.37
C GLN A 36 3.19 5.57 -11.01
N ILE A 37 3.43 4.53 -11.80
CA ILE A 37 2.40 3.73 -12.46
C ILE A 37 2.76 2.28 -12.20
N GLY A 38 1.78 1.46 -11.83
CA GLY A 38 1.96 0.03 -11.64
C GLY A 38 1.24 -0.52 -10.42
N SER A 39 1.69 -1.71 -10.01
CA SER A 39 1.12 -2.47 -8.91
C SER A 39 1.95 -2.31 -7.64
N TYR A 40 1.28 -1.90 -6.57
CA TYR A 40 1.80 -1.69 -5.24
C TYR A 40 0.92 -2.44 -4.24
N TYR A 41 1.23 -2.33 -2.96
CA TYR A 41 0.42 -2.90 -1.89
C TYR A 41 0.58 -2.08 -0.60
N TYR A 42 -0.41 -2.17 0.29
CA TYR A 42 -0.41 -1.55 1.61
C TYR A 42 -0.50 -2.62 2.70
N PHE A 43 0.06 -2.32 3.87
CA PHE A 43 0.05 -3.18 5.05
C PHE A 43 0.32 -2.34 6.31
N PRO A 44 -0.12 -2.76 7.50
CA PRO A 44 0.25 -2.13 8.75
C PRO A 44 1.69 -2.46 9.09
N SER A 45 2.46 -1.43 9.42
CA SER A 45 3.88 -1.51 9.73
C SER A 45 4.18 -1.88 11.20
N VAL A 46 3.14 -2.15 11.99
CA VAL A 46 3.25 -2.41 13.43
C VAL A 46 3.32 -3.92 13.67
N GLY A 47 4.44 -4.37 14.25
CA GLY A 47 4.64 -5.77 14.64
C GLY A 47 4.39 -6.76 13.51
N LEU A 48 3.70 -7.86 13.83
CA LEU A 48 3.34 -8.92 12.87
C LEU A 48 1.91 -8.77 12.32
N GLN A 49 1.33 -7.57 12.36
CA GLN A 49 -0.04 -7.36 11.90
C GLN A 49 -0.21 -7.65 10.40
N LYS A 50 0.80 -7.36 9.56
CA LYS A 50 0.84 -7.79 8.16
C LYS A 50 0.67 -9.31 8.02
N ALA A 51 1.37 -10.09 8.83
CA ALA A 51 1.33 -11.56 8.81
C ALA A 51 -0.02 -12.12 9.33
N SER A 52 -0.78 -11.32 10.09
CA SER A 52 -2.17 -11.66 10.47
C SER A 52 -3.21 -11.35 9.40
N GLY A 53 -2.78 -11.11 8.16
CA GLY A 53 -3.68 -10.95 7.02
C GLY A 53 -4.07 -9.50 6.71
N ALA A 54 -3.56 -8.52 7.45
CA ALA A 54 -3.82 -7.12 7.14
C ALA A 54 -2.90 -6.64 6.02
N PHE A 55 -3.26 -6.88 4.76
CA PHE A 55 -2.60 -6.27 3.60
C PHE A 55 -3.52 -6.29 2.39
N GLY A 56 -3.27 -5.40 1.43
CA GLY A 56 -4.09 -5.30 0.24
C GLY A 56 -3.33 -4.72 -0.94
N GLY A 57 -3.82 -4.97 -2.14
CA GLY A 57 -3.27 -4.41 -3.37
C GLY A 57 -3.57 -2.92 -3.48
N LEU A 58 -2.65 -2.18 -4.08
CA LEU A 58 -2.80 -0.78 -4.44
C LEU A 58 -2.36 -0.62 -5.88
N ARG A 59 -3.28 -0.30 -6.78
CA ARG A 59 -2.98 -0.12 -8.19
C ARG A 59 -2.98 1.35 -8.55
N ILE A 60 -1.93 1.80 -9.23
CA ILE A 60 -1.83 3.17 -9.76
C ILE A 60 -1.85 3.08 -11.28
N ASN A 61 -2.97 3.46 -11.86
CA ASN A 61 -3.18 3.44 -13.31
C ASN A 61 -2.48 4.62 -14.00
N SER A 62 -2.12 4.41 -15.26
CA SER A 62 -1.74 5.52 -16.12
C SER A 62 -2.92 6.47 -16.33
N ARG A 63 -2.59 7.74 -16.56
CA ARG A 63 -3.59 8.76 -16.90
C ARG A 63 -3.92 8.69 -18.39
N MET A 64 -5.08 9.20 -18.79
CA MET A 64 -5.60 9.17 -20.17
C MET A 64 -4.60 9.59 -21.27
N TYR A 65 -3.61 10.43 -20.95
CA TYR A 65 -2.60 10.94 -21.91
C TYR A 65 -1.18 10.41 -21.67
N ILE A 66 -1.01 9.42 -20.80
CA ILE A 66 0.29 8.78 -20.53
C ILE A 66 0.22 7.35 -21.07
N PRO A 67 0.77 7.07 -22.26
CA PRO A 67 0.71 5.73 -22.84
C PRO A 67 1.57 4.76 -22.04
N VAL A 68 1.10 3.52 -21.95
CA VAL A 68 1.86 2.37 -21.45
C VAL A 68 2.42 1.59 -22.63
N PRO A 69 3.58 0.90 -22.50
CA PRO A 69 4.28 0.26 -23.62
C PRO A 69 3.64 -1.09 -24.02
N PHE A 70 2.32 -1.18 -23.97
CA PHE A 70 1.54 -2.39 -24.28
C PHE A 70 0.08 -2.01 -24.58
N ASP A 71 -0.62 -2.89 -25.30
CA ASP A 71 -2.03 -2.71 -25.65
C ASP A 71 -2.95 -2.80 -24.41
N PRO A 72 -4.14 -2.17 -24.44
CA PRO A 72 -5.11 -2.29 -23.35
C PRO A 72 -5.43 -3.77 -23.06
N PRO A 73 -5.24 -4.23 -21.81
CA PRO A 73 -5.55 -5.60 -21.46
C PRO A 73 -7.07 -5.85 -21.50
N ALA A 74 -7.48 -7.07 -21.82
CA ALA A 74 -8.89 -7.45 -21.81
C ALA A 74 -9.50 -7.41 -20.40
N ASP A 75 -8.69 -7.72 -19.39
CA ASP A 75 -9.07 -7.68 -17.97
C ASP A 75 -7.83 -7.46 -17.09
N ASP A 76 -8.04 -7.12 -15.81
CA ASP A 76 -6.96 -6.78 -14.88
C ASP A 76 -7.28 -7.31 -13.47
N PHE A 77 -6.39 -8.15 -12.95
CA PHE A 77 -6.56 -8.87 -11.69
C PHE A 77 -5.47 -8.53 -10.70
N THR A 78 -5.85 -8.36 -9.43
CA THR A 78 -4.90 -8.26 -8.32
C THR A 78 -4.69 -9.63 -7.69
N VAL A 79 -3.47 -10.15 -7.77
CA VAL A 79 -3.07 -11.40 -7.11
C VAL A 79 -2.14 -11.07 -5.95
N LEU A 80 -2.57 -11.42 -4.73
CA LEU A 80 -1.77 -11.27 -3.51
C LEU A 80 -1.36 -12.64 -3.01
N VAL A 81 -0.08 -12.80 -2.71
CA VAL A 81 0.49 -14.04 -2.17
C VAL A 81 1.08 -13.75 -0.80
N GLY A 82 0.75 -14.58 0.17
CA GLY A 82 1.25 -14.48 1.53
C GLY A 82 1.14 -15.81 2.27
N ASP A 83 1.92 -15.95 3.33
CA ASP A 83 1.91 -17.13 4.18
C ASP A 83 0.68 -17.13 5.10
N TRP A 84 0.23 -18.33 5.45
CA TRP A 84 -0.84 -18.53 6.43
C TRP A 84 -0.30 -19.20 7.69
N TYR A 85 -0.61 -18.62 8.84
CA TYR A 85 -0.17 -19.12 10.15
C TYR A 85 -1.36 -19.57 11.00
N THR A 86 -1.18 -20.63 11.77
CA THR A 86 -2.21 -21.16 12.69
C THR A 86 -2.28 -20.42 14.01
N LYS A 87 -1.23 -19.64 14.35
CA LYS A 87 -1.16 -18.82 15.58
C LYS A 87 -1.34 -17.34 15.25
N SER A 88 -1.86 -16.60 16.23
CA SER A 88 -2.05 -15.14 16.16
C SER A 88 -0.70 -14.38 16.18
N HIS A 89 -0.72 -13.10 15.79
CA HIS A 89 0.41 -12.17 15.95
C HIS A 89 0.68 -11.72 17.39
N LYS A 90 -0.18 -12.09 18.33
CA LYS A 90 -0.05 -11.79 19.77
C LYS A 90 0.55 -12.97 20.50
#